data_AF-A0AAD5XCV0-F1
#
_entry.id   AF-A0AAD5XCV0-F1
#
_cell.length_a   1.000
_cell.length_b   1.000
_cell.length_c   1.000
_cell.angle_alpha   90.00
_cell.angle_beta   90.00
_cell.angle_gamma   90.00
#
_symmetry.space_group_name_H-M   'P 1'
#
loop_
_entity.id
_entity.type
_entity.pdbx_description
1 polymer ?
#
loop_
_entity_poly.entity_id
_entity_poly.type
_entity_poly.pdbx_seq_one_letter_code
_entity_poly.pdbx_strand_id
1 'polypeptide(L)'
;FDDPNASAANIVNELKKLDIPFEYGPHKLKQGYGEAVIYTLQAIVDKVMSTSGYPEEAEVNTDAEVTTDNIEENFHHDEEEEEAYVEGVRSREKSDNPKPALPARPKIDQAEWKLEVERVAPMLRVQISNDNKDWRIHLEQMKINHSTIDTSLVQSKSQLEKLHSEIEKTLEKISSREKYINTQFESTIDEQRVLQDQISELRQKYNVSNSNVGELSNELGRVSEELDAVKASENPKNTLAKYINCKADSNG
;
A
#
# COMPACT_ATOMS: atom_id res chain seq x y z
N PHE A 1 -26.89 27.93 -12.11
CA PHE A 1 -26.35 26.56 -12.20
C PHE A 1 -26.77 26.02 -13.56
N ASP A 2 -25.82 25.73 -14.44
CA ASP A 2 -26.10 25.12 -15.75
C ASP A 2 -26.57 23.68 -15.57
N ASP A 3 -27.56 23.26 -16.36
CA ASP A 3 -28.05 21.88 -16.38
C ASP A 3 -26.92 20.95 -16.84
N PRO A 4 -26.49 19.97 -16.02
CA PRO A 4 -25.42 19.04 -16.37
C PRO A 4 -25.66 18.27 -17.67
N ASN A 5 -26.93 18.04 -18.04
CA ASN A 5 -27.25 17.40 -19.31
C ASN A 5 -26.99 18.34 -20.50
N ALA A 6 -27.33 19.62 -20.36
CA ALA A 6 -27.09 20.64 -21.36
C ALA A 6 -25.58 20.86 -21.55
N SER A 7 -24.81 20.93 -20.46
CA SER A 7 -23.35 21.06 -20.52
C SER A 7 -22.69 19.87 -21.20
N ALA A 8 -23.10 18.63 -20.88
CA ALA A 8 -22.57 17.44 -21.53
C ALA A 8 -22.91 17.38 -23.04
N ALA A 9 -24.13 17.79 -23.42
CA ALA A 9 -24.52 17.89 -24.83
C ALA A 9 -23.74 18.98 -25.57
N ASN A 10 -23.50 20.13 -24.93
CA ASN A 10 -22.71 21.22 -25.48
C ASN A 10 -21.25 20.80 -25.73
N ILE A 11 -20.63 20.09 -24.78
CA ILE A 11 -19.26 19.57 -24.94
C ILE A 11 -19.18 18.63 -26.16
N VAL A 12 -20.12 17.71 -26.34
CA VAL A 12 -20.14 16.82 -27.52
C VAL A 12 -20.32 17.61 -28.82
N ASN A 13 -21.13 18.67 -28.81
CA ASN A 13 -21.32 19.51 -29.98
C ASN A 13 -20.06 20.31 -30.33
N GLU A 14 -19.31 20.81 -29.34
CA GLU A 14 -18.02 21.48 -29.56
C GLU A 14 -16.94 20.51 -30.06
N LEU A 15 -16.89 19.28 -29.54
CA LEU A 15 -15.98 18.25 -30.05
C LEU A 15 -16.22 17.93 -31.53
N LYS A 16 -17.48 17.88 -31.95
CA LYS A 16 -17.84 17.71 -33.36
C LYS A 16 -17.38 18.89 -34.23
N LYS A 17 -17.43 20.12 -33.72
CA LYS A 17 -16.91 21.30 -34.44
C LYS A 17 -15.39 21.26 -34.60
N LEU A 18 -14.69 20.66 -33.64
CA LEU A 18 -13.23 20.48 -33.65
C LEU A 18 -12.76 19.25 -34.45
N ASP A 19 -13.69 18.53 -35.09
CA ASP A 19 -13.45 17.31 -35.86
C ASP A 19 -12.79 16.20 -35.02
N ILE A 20 -13.15 16.12 -33.73
CA ILE A 20 -12.66 15.08 -32.81
C ILE A 20 -13.71 13.96 -32.75
N PRO A 21 -13.37 12.71 -33.15
CA PRO A 21 -14.31 11.60 -33.09
C PRO A 21 -14.60 11.24 -31.63
N PHE A 22 -15.87 11.36 -31.23
CA PHE A 22 -16.34 11.00 -29.89
C PHE A 22 -17.34 9.84 -29.97
N GLU A 23 -16.88 8.64 -29.63
CA GLU A 23 -17.66 7.40 -29.75
C GLU A 23 -18.57 7.11 -28.55
N TYR A 24 -18.46 7.91 -27.48
CA TYR A 24 -19.24 7.72 -26.27
C TYR A 24 -20.56 8.54 -26.30
N GLY A 25 -21.55 8.10 -25.53
CA GLY A 25 -22.79 8.86 -25.35
C GLY A 25 -22.61 10.08 -24.44
N PRO A 26 -23.34 11.20 -24.65
CA PRO A 26 -23.22 12.41 -23.82
C PRO A 26 -23.43 12.17 -22.31
N HIS A 27 -24.23 11.16 -21.95
CA HIS A 27 -24.47 10.77 -20.56
C HIS A 27 -23.19 10.32 -19.82
N LYS A 28 -22.14 9.86 -20.54
CA LYS A 28 -20.86 9.47 -19.94
C LYS A 28 -20.01 10.68 -19.54
N LEU A 29 -20.16 11.82 -20.22
CA LEU A 29 -19.48 13.07 -19.84
C LEU A 29 -20.14 13.74 -18.62
N LYS A 30 -21.44 13.56 -18.46
CA LYS A 30 -22.18 14.04 -17.27
C LYS A 30 -21.61 13.49 -15.95
N GLN A 31 -21.02 12.30 -15.97
CA GLN A 31 -20.48 11.65 -14.77
C GLN A 31 -19.26 12.40 -14.23
N GLY A 32 -18.54 13.16 -15.06
CA GLY A 32 -17.39 13.97 -14.65
C GLY A 32 -16.11 13.16 -14.37
N TYR A 33 -16.13 11.84 -14.56
CA TYR A 33 -14.98 10.95 -14.43
C TYR A 33 -15.12 9.73 -15.36
N GLY A 34 -14.02 9.03 -15.60
CA GLY A 34 -13.99 7.80 -16.41
C GLY A 34 -13.45 8.01 -17.84
N GLU A 35 -13.42 6.92 -18.60
CA GLU A 35 -12.74 6.82 -19.90
C GLU A 35 -13.20 7.87 -20.92
N ALA A 36 -14.51 8.12 -21.02
CA ALA A 36 -15.06 9.12 -21.94
C ALA A 36 -14.58 10.54 -21.62
N VAL A 37 -14.40 10.87 -20.34
CA VAL A 37 -13.91 12.19 -19.90
C VAL A 37 -12.41 12.31 -20.16
N ILE A 38 -11.64 11.25 -19.83
CA ILE A 38 -10.19 11.22 -20.04
C ILE A 38 -9.86 11.31 -21.54
N TYR A 39 -10.54 10.50 -22.37
CA TYR A 39 -10.39 10.55 -23.82
C TYR A 39 -10.68 11.95 -24.38
N THR A 40 -11.74 12.60 -23.90
CA THR A 40 -12.09 13.96 -24.33
C THR A 40 -11.00 14.96 -24.00
N LEU A 41 -10.48 14.92 -22.77
CA LEU A 41 -9.41 15.81 -22.32
C LEU A 41 -8.12 15.56 -23.11
N GLN A 42 -7.73 14.30 -23.28
CA GLN A 42 -6.54 13.92 -24.04
C GLN A 42 -6.65 14.38 -25.51
N ALA A 43 -7.78 14.12 -26.17
CA ALA A 43 -7.96 14.49 -27.57
C ALA A 43 -7.94 16.01 -27.80
N ILE A 44 -8.48 16.80 -26.85
CA ILE A 44 -8.38 18.27 -26.90
C ILE A 44 -6.92 18.70 -26.69
N VAL A 45 -6.22 18.11 -25.72
CA VAL A 45 -4.80 18.40 -25.46
C VAL A 45 -3.96 18.06 -26.69
N ASP A 46 -4.11 16.87 -27.28
CA ASP A 46 -3.39 16.46 -28.49
C ASP A 46 -3.66 17.41 -29.66
N LYS A 47 -4.89 17.87 -29.83
CA LYS A 47 -5.26 18.85 -30.87
C LYS A 47 -4.61 20.21 -30.64
N VAL A 48 -4.56 20.67 -29.38
CA VAL A 48 -3.92 21.92 -28.98
C VAL A 48 -2.40 21.82 -29.15
N MET A 49 -1.79 20.70 -28.74
CA MET A 49 -0.37 20.41 -28.89
C MET A 49 0.02 20.27 -30.38
N SER A 50 -0.88 19.77 -31.22
CA SER A 50 -0.66 19.72 -32.68
C SER A 50 -0.72 21.10 -33.35
N THR A 51 -1.43 22.06 -32.75
CA THR A 51 -1.62 23.42 -33.30
C THR A 51 -0.60 24.42 -32.73
N SER A 52 -0.23 24.23 -31.47
CA SER A 52 0.80 25.00 -30.79
C SER A 52 2.10 24.22 -30.89
N GLY A 53 3.01 24.62 -31.78
CA GLY A 53 4.34 24.03 -31.94
C GLY A 53 5.22 24.21 -30.70
N TYR A 54 4.83 23.58 -29.59
CA TYR A 54 5.65 23.44 -28.40
C TYR A 54 6.71 22.38 -28.70
N PRO A 55 8.01 22.71 -28.55
CA PRO A 55 9.06 21.73 -28.71
C PRO A 55 8.86 20.61 -27.69
N GLU A 56 8.86 19.39 -28.21
CA GLU A 56 8.87 18.13 -27.48
C GLU A 56 9.87 18.19 -26.33
N GLU A 57 9.41 17.79 -25.14
CA GLU A 57 10.17 17.75 -23.88
C GLU A 57 11.60 17.25 -24.11
N ALA A 58 12.58 18.00 -23.59
CA ALA A 58 13.97 17.56 -23.56
C ALA A 58 14.06 16.20 -22.84
N GLU A 59 14.84 15.28 -23.40
CA GLU A 59 15.13 13.98 -22.78
C GLU A 59 15.57 14.18 -21.32
N VAL A 60 14.77 13.67 -20.39
CA VAL A 60 15.12 13.64 -18.96
C VAL A 60 16.30 12.69 -18.81
N ASN A 61 17.50 13.24 -18.64
CA ASN A 61 18.71 12.47 -18.36
C ASN A 61 18.56 11.79 -16.99
N THR A 62 18.28 10.49 -16.99
CA THR A 62 18.14 9.64 -15.80
C THR A 62 19.44 9.43 -15.02
N ASP A 63 20.57 9.97 -15.49
CA ASP A 63 21.88 9.91 -14.82
C ASP A 63 22.17 11.14 -13.92
N ALA A 64 21.27 12.12 -13.89
CA ALA A 64 21.35 13.28 -13.00
C ALA A 64 20.51 13.08 -11.73
N GLU A 65 20.80 12.03 -10.96
CA GLU A 65 20.28 11.87 -9.62
C GLU A 65 20.96 12.90 -8.70
N VAL A 66 20.25 13.98 -8.37
CA VAL A 66 20.69 14.98 -7.39
C VAL A 66 20.59 14.36 -6.00
N THR A 67 21.66 13.73 -5.53
CA THR A 67 21.81 13.36 -4.13
C THR A 67 21.93 14.61 -3.26
N THR A 68 21.27 14.60 -2.10
CA THR A 68 21.19 15.72 -1.15
C THR A 68 22.54 16.23 -0.66
N ASP A 69 23.62 15.47 -0.84
CA ASP A 69 24.98 15.86 -0.47
C ASP A 69 25.57 16.94 -1.41
N ASN A 70 25.08 17.06 -2.65
CA ASN A 70 25.54 18.09 -3.61
C ASN A 70 24.94 19.48 -3.39
N ILE A 71 23.96 19.62 -2.50
CA ILE A 71 23.31 20.92 -2.22
C ILE A 71 24.13 21.73 -1.20
N GLU A 72 24.96 21.08 -0.36
CA GLU A 72 25.74 21.77 0.66
C GLU A 72 27.01 22.46 0.13
N GLU A 73 27.59 22.02 -1.00
CA GLU A 73 28.81 22.63 -1.57
C GLU A 73 28.55 23.82 -2.51
N ASN A 74 27.30 24.06 -2.92
CA ASN A 74 26.97 25.08 -3.93
C ASN A 74 26.40 26.39 -3.37
N PHE A 75 26.41 26.58 -2.05
CA PHE A 75 26.11 27.87 -1.40
C PHE A 75 27.37 28.75 -1.30
N HIS A 76 28.07 28.96 -2.42
CA HIS A 76 28.96 30.11 -2.57
C HIS A 76 28.10 31.27 -3.09
N HIS A 77 27.74 32.17 -2.18
CA HIS A 77 27.12 33.45 -2.51
C HIS A 77 28.23 34.35 -3.07
N ASP A 78 28.46 34.31 -4.38
CA ASP A 78 29.32 35.28 -5.06
C ASP A 78 28.61 36.65 -5.07
N GLU A 79 28.80 37.42 -4.00
CA GLU A 79 28.35 38.82 -3.86
C GLU A 79 29.10 39.77 -4.83
N GLU A 80 30.11 39.30 -5.57
CA GLU A 80 30.95 40.13 -6.44
C GLU A 80 30.32 40.43 -7.82
N GLU A 81 29.32 39.67 -8.28
CA GLU A 81 28.76 39.86 -9.63
C GLU A 81 27.73 41.00 -9.69
N GLU A 82 27.19 41.46 -8.55
CA GLU A 82 26.17 42.51 -8.50
C GLU A 82 26.76 43.94 -8.48
N GLU A 83 28.05 44.11 -8.15
CA GLU A 83 28.71 45.43 -8.13
C GLU A 83 29.24 45.87 -9.51
N ALA A 84 29.51 44.94 -10.43
CA ALA A 84 30.05 45.25 -11.76
C ALA A 84 29.06 46.00 -12.67
N TYR A 85 27.76 45.92 -12.39
CA TYR A 85 26.72 46.61 -13.16
C TYR A 85 26.55 48.09 -12.76
N VAL A 86 27.04 48.50 -11.59
CA VAL A 86 26.88 49.87 -11.06
C VAL A 86 28.07 50.78 -11.40
N GLU A 87 29.27 50.21 -11.58
CA GLU A 87 30.51 50.98 -11.83
C GLU A 87 30.57 51.56 -13.26
N GLY A 88 29.92 50.93 -14.24
CA GLY A 88 29.86 51.37 -15.64
C GLY A 88 29.17 52.73 -15.88
N VAL A 89 28.47 53.26 -14.87
CA VAL A 89 27.76 54.54 -14.93
C VAL A 89 28.60 55.71 -14.38
N ARG A 90 29.69 55.45 -13.65
CA ARG A 90 30.44 56.50 -12.91
C ARG A 90 31.71 57.00 -13.59
N SER A 91 32.21 56.31 -14.62
CA SER A 91 33.41 56.73 -15.36
C SER A 91 33.08 57.30 -16.74
N ARG A 92 32.34 58.41 -16.77
CA ARG A 92 32.29 59.29 -17.94
C ARG A 92 33.30 60.41 -17.75
N GLU A 93 34.53 60.11 -18.15
CA GLU A 93 35.60 61.10 -18.28
C GLU A 93 35.14 62.29 -19.15
N LYS A 94 35.64 63.47 -18.79
CA LYS A 94 35.35 64.76 -19.41
C LYS A 94 35.82 64.76 -20.87
N SER A 95 34.94 64.34 -21.76
CA SER A 95 35.03 64.65 -23.19
C SER A 95 34.50 66.07 -23.41
N ASP A 96 35.38 66.96 -23.90
CA ASP A 96 35.08 68.30 -24.42
C ASP A 96 34.27 68.21 -25.74
N ASN A 97 33.12 67.54 -25.67
CA ASN A 97 32.14 67.53 -26.73
C ASN A 97 31.16 68.68 -26.45
N PRO A 98 30.87 69.58 -27.41
CA PRO A 98 29.92 70.67 -27.20
C PRO A 98 28.62 70.08 -26.69
N LYS A 99 28.22 70.50 -25.48
CA LYS A 99 26.97 70.09 -24.82
C LYS A 99 25.87 70.05 -25.90
N PRO A 100 25.30 68.87 -26.22
CA PRO A 100 24.14 68.83 -27.09
C PRO A 100 23.12 69.75 -26.46
N ALA A 101 22.65 70.75 -27.24
CA ALA A 101 21.68 71.71 -26.75
C ALA A 101 20.56 70.94 -26.07
N LEU A 102 20.41 71.14 -24.75
CA LEU A 102 19.32 70.53 -23.98
C LEU A 102 18.05 70.75 -24.81
N PRO A 103 17.29 69.68 -25.15
CA PRO A 103 16.07 69.85 -25.91
C PRO A 103 15.26 70.94 -25.22
N ALA A 104 14.81 71.93 -26.00
CA ALA A 104 14.14 73.11 -25.48
C ALA A 104 13.14 72.67 -24.41
N ARG A 105 13.34 73.12 -23.17
CA ARG A 105 12.43 72.80 -22.08
C ARG A 105 11.04 73.14 -22.61
N PRO A 106 10.10 72.19 -22.65
CA PRO A 106 8.79 72.51 -23.14
C PRO A 106 8.28 73.66 -22.26
N LYS A 107 7.85 74.75 -22.88
CA LYS A 107 7.22 75.89 -22.19
C LYS A 107 5.84 75.42 -21.71
N ILE A 108 5.84 74.51 -20.75
CA ILE A 108 4.64 74.06 -20.07
C ILE A 108 4.53 75.00 -18.88
N ASP A 109 3.48 75.81 -18.89
CA ASP A 109 3.19 76.67 -17.76
C ASP A 109 2.91 75.78 -16.53
N GLN A 110 3.53 76.12 -15.40
CA GLN A 110 3.42 75.33 -14.17
C GLN A 110 1.97 75.29 -13.68
N ALA A 111 1.20 76.34 -13.93
CA ALA A 111 -0.21 76.40 -13.60
C ALA A 111 -1.05 75.47 -14.49
N GLU A 112 -0.81 75.47 -15.81
CA GLU A 112 -1.48 74.54 -16.74
C GLU A 112 -1.15 73.08 -16.43
N TRP A 113 0.11 72.77 -16.11
CA TRP A 113 0.49 71.41 -15.69
C TRP A 113 -0.22 70.97 -14.42
N LYS A 114 -0.30 71.85 -13.40
CA LYS A 114 -1.03 71.54 -12.16
C LYS A 114 -2.51 71.26 -12.41
N LEU A 115 -3.15 72.06 -13.25
CA LEU A 115 -4.56 71.87 -13.60
C LEU A 115 -4.76 70.55 -14.35
N GLU A 116 -3.86 70.17 -15.24
CA GLU A 116 -3.93 68.90 -15.96
C GLU A 116 -3.68 67.70 -15.02
N VAL A 117 -2.76 67.82 -14.06
CA VAL A 117 -2.55 66.82 -13.01
C VAL A 117 -3.78 66.68 -12.13
N GLU A 118 -4.41 67.78 -11.71
CA GLU A 118 -5.65 67.75 -10.92
C GLU A 118 -6.82 67.16 -11.71
N ARG A 119 -6.87 67.39 -13.03
CA ARG A 119 -7.86 66.83 -13.94
C ARG A 119 -7.68 65.32 -14.15
N VAL A 120 -6.44 64.86 -14.28
CA VAL A 120 -6.10 63.46 -14.59
C VAL A 120 -5.97 62.59 -13.34
N ALA A 121 -5.62 63.16 -12.17
CA ALA A 121 -5.54 62.45 -10.89
C ALA A 121 -6.79 61.61 -10.56
N PRO A 122 -8.04 62.09 -10.70
CA PRO A 122 -9.22 61.26 -10.48
C PRO A 122 -9.38 60.16 -11.55
N MET A 123 -8.86 60.35 -12.77
CA MET A 123 -8.89 59.33 -13.83
C MET A 123 -7.87 58.20 -13.59
N LEU A 124 -6.81 58.48 -12.84
CA LEU A 124 -5.80 57.50 -12.43
C LEU A 124 -6.17 56.78 -11.13
N ARG A 125 -7.26 57.18 -10.48
CA ARG A 125 -7.74 56.54 -9.26
C ARG A 125 -8.34 55.17 -9.62
N VAL A 126 -7.49 54.16 -9.65
CA VAL A 126 -7.91 52.76 -9.81
C VAL A 126 -8.63 52.34 -8.52
N GLN A 127 -9.96 52.35 -8.55
CA GLN A 127 -10.77 51.70 -7.52
C GLN A 127 -10.74 50.21 -7.81
N ILE A 128 -9.90 49.46 -7.08
CA ILE A 128 -9.91 48.00 -7.13
C ILE A 128 -11.19 47.55 -6.44
N SER A 129 -12.22 47.23 -7.24
CA SER A 129 -13.45 46.63 -6.74
C SER A 129 -13.12 45.25 -6.16
N ASN A 130 -13.59 44.96 -4.95
CA ASN A 130 -13.48 43.65 -4.29
C ASN A 130 -14.46 42.65 -4.94
N ASP A 131 -14.29 42.42 -6.24
CA ASP A 131 -15.12 41.51 -7.04
C ASP A 131 -14.52 40.10 -6.96
N ASN A 132 -15.38 39.08 -6.96
CA ASN A 132 -15.01 37.66 -6.89
C ASN A 132 -14.31 37.16 -8.17
N LYS A 133 -14.03 38.07 -9.11
CA LYS A 133 -13.21 37.89 -10.31
C LYS A 133 -11.79 38.46 -10.14
N ASP A 134 -11.48 39.05 -8.98
CA ASP A 134 -10.13 39.48 -8.67
C ASP A 134 -9.28 38.25 -8.35
N TRP A 135 -8.29 38.00 -9.20
CA TRP A 135 -7.32 36.92 -9.04
C TRP A 135 -6.59 37.00 -7.68
N ARG A 136 -6.51 38.18 -7.06
CA ARG A 136 -5.93 38.34 -5.72
C ARG A 136 -6.71 37.57 -4.66
N ILE A 137 -8.05 37.53 -4.76
CA ILE A 137 -8.89 36.75 -3.86
C ILE A 137 -8.64 35.26 -4.07
N HIS A 138 -8.50 34.82 -5.33
CA HIS A 138 -8.18 33.42 -5.64
C HIS A 138 -6.77 33.03 -5.16
N LEU A 139 -5.78 33.91 -5.28
CA LEU A 139 -4.43 33.68 -4.78
C LEU A 139 -4.44 33.55 -3.25
N GLU A 140 -5.17 34.43 -2.56
CA GLU A 140 -5.29 34.35 -1.10
C GLU A 140 -6.05 33.08 -0.68
N GLN A 141 -7.12 32.71 -1.40
CA GLN A 141 -7.83 31.46 -1.18
C GLN A 141 -6.93 30.24 -1.40
N MET A 142 -6.04 30.27 -2.40
CA MET A 142 -5.07 29.21 -2.65
C MET A 142 -4.08 29.06 -1.49
N LYS A 143 -3.57 30.17 -0.93
CA LYS A 143 -2.71 30.15 0.26
C LYS A 143 -3.42 29.56 1.47
N ILE A 144 -4.68 29.95 1.71
CA ILE A 144 -5.50 29.41 2.80
C ILE A 144 -5.73 27.91 2.61
N ASN A 145 -6.09 27.49 1.39
CA ASN A 145 -6.29 26.08 1.07
C ASN A 145 -5.00 25.27 1.25
N HIS A 146 -3.86 25.79 0.79
CA HIS A 146 -2.54 25.17 0.99
C HIS A 146 -2.25 24.96 2.47
N SER A 147 -2.38 26.00 3.29
CA SER A 147 -2.17 25.89 4.74
C SER A 147 -3.13 24.90 5.41
N THR A 148 -4.38 24.83 4.93
CA THR A 148 -5.38 23.86 5.41
C THR A 148 -4.99 22.43 5.03
N ILE A 149 -4.50 22.22 3.80
CA ILE A 149 -4.00 20.93 3.32
C ILE A 149 -2.80 20.52 4.15
N ASP A 150 -1.81 21.39 4.35
CA ASP A 150 -0.62 21.08 5.15
C ASP A 150 -0.99 20.68 6.57
N THR A 151 -1.88 21.46 7.20
CA THR A 151 -2.32 21.20 8.57
C THR A 151 -3.06 19.86 8.65
N SER A 152 -3.97 19.58 7.72
CA SER A 152 -4.71 18.32 7.70
C SER A 152 -3.81 17.12 7.39
N LEU A 153 -2.83 17.28 6.49
CA LEU A 153 -1.84 16.26 6.17
C LEU A 153 -0.97 15.92 7.38
N VAL A 154 -0.46 16.92 8.11
CA VAL A 154 0.32 16.71 9.33
C VAL A 154 -0.51 16.01 10.40
N GLN A 155 -1.78 16.41 10.58
CA GLN A 155 -2.69 15.77 11.52
C GLN A 155 -2.98 14.31 11.13
N SER A 156 -3.31 14.03 9.87
CA SER A 156 -3.56 12.67 9.38
C SER A 156 -2.32 11.79 9.49
N LYS A 157 -1.13 12.30 9.17
CA LYS A 157 0.13 11.59 9.36
C LYS A 157 0.36 11.22 10.82
N SER A 158 0.17 12.19 11.73
CA SER A 158 0.27 11.96 13.18
C SER A 158 -0.71 10.90 13.68
N GLN A 159 -1.96 10.94 13.22
CA GLN A 159 -2.97 9.93 13.56
C GLN A 159 -2.59 8.54 13.03
N LEU A 160 -2.10 8.46 11.79
CA LEU A 160 -1.65 7.20 11.18
C LEU A 160 -0.46 6.61 11.94
N GLU A 161 0.50 7.44 12.32
CA GLU A 161 1.68 7.03 13.07
C GLU A 161 1.33 6.55 14.49
N LYS A 162 0.35 7.19 15.12
CA LYS A 162 -0.20 6.71 16.39
C LYS A 162 -0.89 5.35 16.24
N LEU A 163 -1.72 5.17 15.20
CA LEU A 163 -2.36 3.88 14.92
C LEU A 163 -1.32 2.80 14.64
N HIS A 164 -0.29 3.11 13.86
CA HIS A 164 0.81 2.20 13.58
C HIS A 164 1.49 1.75 14.88
N SER A 165 1.86 2.69 15.76
CA SER A 165 2.48 2.37 17.05
C SER A 165 1.56 1.55 17.97
N GLU A 166 0.25 1.82 17.96
CA GLU A 166 -0.72 1.04 18.74
C GLU A 166 -0.82 -0.39 18.20
N ILE A 167 -0.91 -0.55 16.88
CA ILE A 167 -0.95 -1.87 16.22
C ILE A 167 0.33 -2.64 16.55
N GLU A 168 1.50 -2.04 16.41
CA GLU A 168 2.80 -2.65 16.71
C GLU A 168 2.86 -3.16 18.15
N LYS A 169 2.49 -2.33 19.14
CA LYS A 169 2.41 -2.73 20.54
C LYS A 169 1.42 -3.89 20.78
N THR A 170 0.28 -3.89 20.09
CA THR A 170 -0.67 -5.00 20.22
C THR A 170 -0.13 -6.28 19.59
N LEU A 171 0.60 -6.20 18.48
CA LEU A 171 1.23 -7.33 17.83
C LEU A 171 2.32 -7.94 18.71
N GLU A 172 3.17 -7.12 19.32
CA GLU A 172 4.16 -7.58 20.31
C GLU A 172 3.50 -8.28 21.51
N LYS A 173 2.37 -7.74 21.98
CA LYS A 173 1.59 -8.36 23.05
C LYS A 173 0.97 -9.68 22.64
N ILE A 174 0.52 -9.82 21.39
CA ILE A 174 0.01 -11.09 20.85
C ILE A 174 1.16 -12.09 20.74
N SER A 175 2.28 -11.70 20.12
CA SER A 175 3.46 -12.56 19.96
C SER A 175 4.01 -13.06 21.30
N SER A 176 4.10 -12.19 22.32
CA SER A 176 4.52 -12.60 23.66
C SER A 176 3.54 -13.57 24.33
N ARG A 177 2.22 -13.36 24.14
CA ARG A 177 1.19 -14.29 24.63
C ARG A 177 1.23 -15.62 23.90
N GLU A 178 1.41 -15.64 22.59
CA GLU A 178 1.56 -16.87 21.81
C GLU A 178 2.79 -17.65 22.27
N LYS A 179 3.94 -16.97 22.42
CA LYS A 179 5.15 -17.59 22.95
C LYS A 179 4.94 -18.17 24.35
N TYR A 180 4.26 -17.42 25.23
CA TYR A 180 3.91 -17.91 26.56
C TYR A 180 3.02 -19.15 26.50
N ILE A 181 1.93 -19.11 25.74
CA ILE A 181 0.98 -20.22 25.55
C ILE A 181 1.71 -21.45 25.01
N ASN A 182 2.52 -21.29 23.95
CA ASN A 182 3.29 -22.39 23.37
C ASN A 182 4.22 -23.02 24.41
N THR A 183 4.95 -22.20 25.18
CA THR A 183 5.83 -22.68 26.25
C THR A 183 5.05 -23.44 27.33
N GLN A 184 3.86 -22.97 27.71
CA GLN A 184 3.01 -23.66 28.69
C GLN A 184 2.51 -25.01 28.17
N PHE A 185 2.17 -25.10 26.89
CA PHE A 185 1.68 -26.34 26.29
C PHE A 185 2.78 -27.32 25.91
N GLU A 186 4.03 -26.89 25.73
CA GLU A 186 5.15 -27.74 25.33
C GLU A 186 5.36 -28.91 26.30
N SER A 187 5.44 -28.64 27.61
CA SER A 187 5.54 -29.68 28.64
C SER A 187 4.33 -30.63 28.62
N THR A 188 3.13 -30.10 28.44
CA THR A 188 1.91 -30.92 28.43
C THR A 188 1.86 -31.83 27.20
N ILE A 189 2.30 -31.33 26.03
CA ILE A 189 2.38 -32.11 24.80
C ILE A 189 3.42 -33.23 24.94
N ASP A 190 4.58 -32.92 25.54
CA ASP A 190 5.61 -33.93 25.82
C ASP A 190 5.10 -35.01 26.78
N GLU A 191 4.42 -34.63 27.87
CA GLU A 191 3.78 -35.57 28.79
C GLU A 191 2.75 -36.46 28.09
N GLN A 192 1.88 -35.88 27.25
CA GLN A 192 0.89 -36.64 26.48
C GLN A 192 1.56 -37.64 25.54
N ARG A 193 2.65 -37.24 24.89
CA ARG A 193 3.42 -38.12 24.01
C ARG A 193 4.04 -39.28 24.80
N VAL A 194 4.65 -39.01 25.96
CA VAL A 194 5.20 -40.06 26.83
C VAL A 194 4.12 -41.02 27.30
N LEU A 195 2.96 -40.52 27.74
CA LEU A 195 1.83 -41.36 28.17
C LEU A 195 1.29 -42.22 27.01
N GLN A 196 1.24 -41.67 25.80
CA GLN A 196 0.82 -42.40 24.61
C GLN A 196 1.78 -43.54 24.26
N ASP A 197 3.09 -43.31 24.40
CA ASP A 197 4.12 -44.35 24.23
C ASP A 197 3.96 -45.45 25.29
N GLN A 198 3.75 -45.07 26.56
CA GLN A 198 3.51 -46.01 27.66
C GLN A 198 2.25 -46.86 27.45
N ILE A 199 1.15 -46.27 26.98
CA ILE A 199 -0.08 -46.99 26.65
C ILE A 199 0.18 -47.99 25.52
N SER A 200 0.94 -47.59 24.50
CA SER A 200 1.29 -48.45 23.37
C SER A 200 2.12 -49.65 23.83
N GLU A 201 3.11 -49.42 24.70
CA GLU A 201 3.93 -50.47 25.31
C GLU A 201 3.09 -51.42 26.18
N LEU A 202 2.20 -50.89 27.02
CA LEU A 202 1.32 -51.70 27.86
C LEU A 202 0.34 -52.54 27.04
N ARG A 203 -0.22 -51.98 25.96
CA ARG A 203 -1.08 -52.73 25.02
C ARG A 203 -0.33 -53.87 24.36
N GLN A 204 0.93 -53.64 23.97
CA GLN A 204 1.77 -54.70 23.41
C GLN A 204 2.03 -55.81 24.44
N LYS A 205 2.44 -55.45 25.67
CA LYS A 205 2.65 -56.41 26.76
C LYS A 205 1.38 -57.20 27.09
N TYR A 206 0.24 -56.53 27.13
CA TYR A 206 -1.06 -57.17 27.36
C TYR A 206 -1.41 -58.15 26.23
N ASN A 207 -1.26 -57.76 24.97
CA ASN A 207 -1.52 -58.64 23.83
C ASN A 207 -0.64 -59.89 23.85
N VAL A 208 0.66 -59.73 24.14
CA VAL A 208 1.60 -60.86 24.27
C VAL A 208 1.17 -61.78 25.42
N SER A 209 0.91 -61.24 26.61
CA SER A 209 0.45 -62.04 27.75
C SER A 209 -0.87 -62.76 27.46
N ASN A 210 -1.81 -62.09 26.78
CA ASN A 210 -3.09 -62.68 26.39
C ASN A 210 -2.91 -63.83 25.37
N SER A 211 -1.99 -63.68 24.42
CA SER A 211 -1.61 -64.78 23.51
C SER A 211 -1.06 -65.96 24.29
N ASN A 212 -0.12 -65.71 25.21
CA ASN A 212 0.49 -66.76 26.03
C ASN A 212 -0.54 -67.49 26.92
N VAL A 213 -1.50 -66.76 27.51
CA VAL A 213 -2.60 -67.36 28.28
C VAL A 213 -3.49 -68.22 27.36
N GLY A 214 -3.77 -67.76 26.14
CA GLY A 214 -4.47 -68.56 25.14
C GLY A 214 -3.74 -69.85 24.78
N GLU A 215 -2.43 -69.77 24.55
CA GLU A 215 -1.57 -70.94 24.30
C GLU A 215 -1.56 -71.92 25.48
N LEU A 216 -1.38 -71.42 26.72
CA LEU A 216 -1.41 -72.24 27.92
C LEU A 216 -2.78 -72.88 28.16
N SER A 217 -3.87 -72.17 27.86
CA SER A 217 -5.23 -72.70 27.95
C SER A 217 -5.46 -73.82 26.93
N ASN A 218 -4.96 -73.68 25.70
CA ASN A 218 -5.03 -74.72 24.68
C ASN A 218 -4.21 -75.95 25.09
N GLU A 219 -3.00 -75.74 25.63
CA GLU A 219 -2.13 -76.82 26.10
C GLU A 219 -2.74 -77.55 27.30
N LEU A 220 -3.35 -76.82 28.24
CA LEU A 220 -4.09 -77.43 29.36
C LEU A 220 -5.25 -78.28 28.86
N GLY A 221 -6.00 -77.79 27.86
CA GLY A 221 -7.05 -78.57 27.19
C GLY A 221 -6.51 -79.87 26.60
N ARG A 222 -5.41 -79.79 25.84
CA ARG A 222 -4.71 -80.94 25.25
C ARG A 222 -4.30 -81.97 26.31
N VAL A 223 -3.64 -81.54 27.38
CA VAL A 223 -3.21 -82.43 28.47
C VAL A 223 -4.39 -83.02 29.22
N SER A 224 -5.49 -82.26 29.40
CA SER A 224 -6.72 -82.77 30.02
C SER A 224 -7.36 -83.86 29.16
N GLU A 225 -7.43 -83.67 27.84
CA GLU A 225 -7.92 -84.67 26.90
C GLU A 225 -7.05 -85.93 26.91
N GLU A 226 -5.72 -85.77 26.91
CA GLU A 226 -4.77 -86.89 27.06
C GLU A 226 -4.97 -87.63 28.38
N LEU A 227 -5.14 -86.92 29.49
CA LEU A 227 -5.38 -87.51 30.80
C LEU A 227 -6.69 -88.29 30.84
N ASP A 228 -7.77 -87.74 30.26
CA ASP A 228 -9.06 -88.43 30.18
C ASP A 228 -8.98 -89.65 29.26
N ALA A 229 -8.20 -89.59 28.17
CA ALA A 229 -7.90 -90.74 27.34
C ALA A 229 -7.12 -91.84 28.10
N VAL A 230 -6.10 -91.48 28.88
CA VAL A 230 -5.36 -92.42 29.73
C VAL A 230 -6.29 -93.03 30.78
N LYS A 231 -7.07 -92.22 31.52
CA LYS A 231 -8.05 -92.72 32.50
C LYS A 231 -9.08 -93.65 31.86
N ALA A 232 -9.58 -93.33 30.66
CA ALA A 232 -10.50 -94.19 29.93
C ALA A 232 -9.85 -95.52 29.51
N SER A 233 -8.55 -95.51 29.23
CA SER A 233 -7.76 -96.71 28.93
C SER A 233 -7.45 -97.56 30.17
N GLU A 234 -7.25 -96.92 31.33
CA GLU A 234 -6.88 -97.55 32.61
C GLU A 234 -8.10 -98.02 33.41
N ASN A 235 -9.30 -97.56 33.02
CA ASN A 235 -10.57 -97.91 33.65
C ASN A 235 -10.71 -99.44 33.71
N PRO A 236 -10.86 -100.05 34.91
CA PRO A 236 -10.70 -101.49 35.10
C PRO A 236 -11.64 -102.33 34.24
N LYS A 237 -12.80 -101.80 33.83
CA LYS A 237 -13.72 -102.48 32.89
C LYS A 237 -13.10 -102.68 31.50
N ASN A 238 -12.30 -101.73 31.01
CA ASN A 238 -11.64 -101.78 29.70
C ASN A 238 -10.37 -102.66 29.77
N THR A 239 -9.63 -102.58 30.87
CA THR A 239 -8.48 -103.46 31.16
C THR A 239 -8.92 -104.91 31.36
N LEU A 240 -10.02 -105.16 32.08
CA LEU A 240 -10.65 -106.48 32.19
C LEU A 240 -11.16 -106.97 30.84
N ALA A 241 -11.79 -106.13 30.02
CA ALA A 241 -12.24 -106.52 28.68
C ALA A 241 -11.06 -106.94 27.78
N LYS A 242 -9.93 -106.21 27.80
CA LYS A 242 -8.70 -106.61 27.09
C LYS A 242 -8.11 -107.91 27.64
N TYR A 243 -8.07 -108.09 28.96
CA TYR A 243 -7.54 -109.30 29.59
C TYR A 243 -8.42 -110.53 29.32
N ILE A 244 -9.74 -110.37 29.29
CA ILE A 244 -10.70 -111.44 28.97
C ILE A 244 -10.58 -111.83 27.49
N ASN A 245 -10.48 -110.87 26.56
CA ASN A 245 -10.30 -111.17 25.13
C ASN A 245 -8.96 -111.89 24.85
N CYS A 246 -7.86 -111.42 25.45
CA CYS A 246 -6.54 -112.04 25.26
C CYS A 246 -6.47 -113.47 25.84
N LYS A 247 -7.23 -113.76 26.90
CA LYS A 247 -7.35 -115.09 27.50
C LYS A 247 -8.30 -116.02 26.72
N ALA A 248 -9.24 -115.45 25.95
CA ALA A 248 -10.09 -116.20 25.02
C ALA A 248 -9.32 -116.62 23.75
N ASP A 249 -8.48 -115.75 23.21
CA ASP A 249 -7.66 -116.05 22.01
C ASP A 249 -6.49 -117.02 22.28
N SER A 250 -6.06 -117.17 23.54
CA SER A 250 -4.99 -118.10 23.93
C SER A 250 -5.49 -119.53 24.25
N ASN A 251 -6.81 -119.76 24.23
CA ASN A 251 -7.47 -121.03 24.59
C ASN A 251 -8.21 -121.68 23.39
N GLY A 252 -8.01 -121.18 22.17
CA GLY A 252 -8.40 -121.84 20.91
C GLY A 252 -7.18 -122.37 20.18
#